data_AF-A0AA51CCV7-F1
#
_entry.id   AF-A0AA51CCV7-F1
#
_cell.length_a   1.000
_cell.length_b   1.000
_cell.length_c   1.000
_cell.angle_alpha   90.00
_cell.angle_beta   90.00
_cell.angle_gamma   90.00
#
_symmetry.space_group_name_H-M   'P 1'
#
loop_
_entity.id
_entity.type
_entity.pdbx_description
1 polymer ?
#
loop_
_entity_poly.entity_id
_entity_poly.type
_entity_poly.pdbx_seq_one_letter_code
_entity_poly.pdbx_strand_id
1 'polypeptide(L)'
;MNHETITQTGHSHLLSLFLKGYAPMCTHMDLSCQKGLRDAAPLAFSKWYYTAIAADTLLSPANIIAQDLERENEGKEYQYTLQVNPDEPDLEKCEFTLLSFSLENHPLVEDLRKITDFCVPDCKMDEHLLFLEEDRKELLKELSHKHEFYLEYLTRLAWWMGLFVYMPSIHTKRVQRAPYCDTLFAQSTEAILKIAAEAACELAAERFSYSMDLDQGIASSGFFKEILANPTETDHIFIDFYKRVDVNIEEIWQMEPQDLTEEDKAIISSFLFTGIMLDKWLIFPMSNFFAMIRPISFTPIKYFNLVNNLSALLTMEHNIGAELFTPPSYYSLTPLGQSIFESEAKEEEKYVMPKKLSFEQILDTLEREMEINRFEEVFYMGAEKDVLTIHVSRKNDPDFWKIIEIGTTTQLDEFCRDLCAAFAMDDEGDYLLTVLDENNYPMDYSPLGSKRSINKTAGKSMEDLWLGIGDFFSLSTTKTNQLTLEVLEIAGGDPFILYPRVKAQSSKVSELEKIDEIF
;
A
#
# COMPACT_ATOMS: atom_id res chain seq x y z
N MET A 1 33.81 -6.03 -22.86
CA MET A 1 32.39 -6.41 -22.70
C MET A 1 31.57 -5.37 -23.46
N ASN A 2 30.54 -5.79 -24.20
CA ASN A 2 29.69 -4.86 -24.96
C ASN A 2 28.95 -3.91 -23.98
N HIS A 3 28.69 -2.67 -24.40
CA HIS A 3 28.03 -1.64 -23.58
C HIS A 3 26.69 -2.13 -23.02
N GLU A 4 25.87 -2.79 -23.85
CA GLU A 4 24.61 -3.44 -23.47
C GLU A 4 24.74 -4.43 -22.31
N THR A 5 25.81 -5.23 -22.29
CA THR A 5 26.05 -6.23 -21.22
C THR A 5 26.41 -5.55 -19.90
N ILE A 6 27.11 -4.42 -19.95
CA ILE A 6 27.50 -3.63 -18.76
C ILE A 6 26.26 -2.93 -18.19
N THR A 7 25.43 -2.32 -19.04
CA THR A 7 24.17 -1.66 -18.67
C THR A 7 23.18 -2.64 -18.04
N GLN A 8 23.00 -3.84 -18.61
CA GLN A 8 22.15 -4.88 -18.02
C GLN A 8 22.67 -5.39 -16.67
N THR A 9 24.00 -5.51 -16.52
CA THR A 9 24.62 -5.94 -15.25
C THR A 9 24.44 -4.87 -14.16
N GLY A 10 24.61 -3.60 -14.53
CA GLY A 10 24.42 -2.46 -13.63
C GLY A 10 22.97 -2.32 -13.15
N HIS A 11 22.00 -2.39 -14.06
CA HIS A 11 20.58 -2.38 -13.70
C HIS A 11 20.21 -3.57 -12.80
N SER A 12 20.67 -4.78 -13.12
CA SER A 12 20.40 -5.95 -12.28
C SER A 12 20.92 -5.77 -10.85
N HIS A 13 22.10 -5.16 -10.70
CA HIS A 13 22.66 -4.87 -9.40
C HIS A 13 21.82 -3.86 -8.61
N LEU A 14 21.42 -2.74 -9.23
CA LEU A 14 20.52 -1.74 -8.63
C LEU A 14 19.22 -2.38 -8.17
N LEU A 15 18.57 -3.14 -9.04
CA LEU A 15 17.27 -3.78 -8.78
C LEU A 15 17.36 -4.84 -7.67
N SER A 16 18.50 -5.53 -7.55
CA SER A 16 18.73 -6.51 -6.47
C SER A 16 18.68 -5.90 -5.07
N LEU A 17 18.91 -4.57 -4.94
CA LEU A 17 18.84 -3.88 -3.67
C LEU A 17 17.43 -3.95 -3.05
N PHE A 18 16.38 -3.97 -3.88
CA PHE A 18 15.01 -4.18 -3.40
C PHE A 18 14.86 -5.53 -2.70
N LEU A 19 15.25 -6.62 -3.36
CA LEU A 19 15.10 -7.97 -2.81
C LEU A 19 15.97 -8.18 -1.58
N LYS A 20 17.20 -7.62 -1.55
CA LYS A 20 18.08 -7.65 -0.37
C LYS A 20 17.49 -6.96 0.87
N GLY A 21 16.59 -5.99 0.66
CA GLY A 21 15.87 -5.30 1.75
C GLY A 21 14.55 -6.00 2.11
N TYR A 22 13.73 -6.31 1.10
CA TYR A 22 12.37 -6.81 1.27
C TYR A 22 12.28 -8.29 1.65
N ALA A 23 13.03 -9.16 0.96
CA ALA A 23 12.91 -10.61 1.12
C ALA A 23 13.31 -11.09 2.53
N PRO A 24 14.44 -10.64 3.13
CA PRO A 24 14.80 -11.06 4.48
C PRO A 24 13.72 -10.71 5.49
N MET A 25 13.16 -9.48 5.45
CA MET A 25 12.10 -9.05 6.36
C MET A 25 10.87 -9.96 6.27
N CYS A 26 10.48 -10.37 5.05
CA CYS A 26 9.34 -11.26 4.85
C CYS A 26 9.55 -12.64 5.49
N THR A 27 10.79 -13.15 5.54
CA THR A 27 11.07 -14.47 6.15
C THR A 27 10.86 -14.53 7.65
N HIS A 28 10.88 -13.38 8.34
CA HIS A 28 10.61 -13.26 9.78
C HIS A 28 9.12 -13.16 10.10
N MET A 29 8.27 -12.92 9.10
CA MET A 29 6.82 -12.79 9.29
C MET A 29 6.12 -14.15 9.36
N ASP A 30 4.94 -14.18 9.99
CA ASP A 30 4.16 -15.40 10.18
C ASP A 30 3.78 -16.07 8.85
N LEU A 31 3.80 -17.41 8.82
CA LEU A 31 3.51 -18.21 7.62
C LEU A 31 2.15 -17.89 6.99
N SER A 32 1.17 -17.46 7.79
CA SER A 32 -0.18 -17.07 7.34
C SER A 32 -0.16 -15.90 6.36
N CYS A 33 0.76 -14.94 6.52
CA CYS A 33 0.82 -13.73 5.71
C CYS A 33 1.88 -13.78 4.61
N GLN A 34 2.82 -14.75 4.63
CA GLN A 34 3.94 -14.82 3.68
C GLN A 34 3.49 -14.86 2.20
N LYS A 35 2.40 -15.58 1.90
CA LYS A 35 1.84 -15.60 0.54
C LYS A 35 1.38 -14.20 0.12
N GLY A 36 0.66 -13.49 1.00
CA GLY A 36 0.16 -12.15 0.71
C GLY A 36 1.29 -11.13 0.55
N LEU A 37 2.34 -11.20 1.37
CA LEU A 37 3.54 -10.35 1.24
C LEU A 37 4.20 -10.56 -0.13
N ARG A 38 4.30 -11.82 -0.55
CA ARG A 38 4.85 -12.18 -1.84
C ARG A 38 3.99 -11.69 -3.01
N ASP A 39 2.68 -11.82 -2.91
CA ASP A 39 1.74 -11.34 -3.93
C ASP A 39 1.74 -9.79 -4.00
N ALA A 40 2.05 -9.10 -2.90
CA ALA A 40 2.21 -7.65 -2.81
C ALA A 40 3.58 -7.13 -3.31
N ALA A 41 4.59 -8.01 -3.43
CA ALA A 41 5.96 -7.63 -3.77
C ALA A 41 6.09 -6.81 -5.07
N PRO A 42 5.35 -7.09 -6.17
CA PRO A 42 5.41 -6.27 -7.37
C PRO A 42 4.98 -4.81 -7.15
N LEU A 43 3.94 -4.59 -6.34
CA LEU A 43 3.46 -3.25 -6.01
C LEU A 43 4.42 -2.52 -5.06
N ALA A 44 4.93 -3.24 -4.05
CA ALA A 44 5.98 -2.71 -3.17
C ALA A 44 7.24 -2.33 -3.94
N PHE A 45 7.62 -3.14 -4.94
CA PHE A 45 8.72 -2.84 -5.85
C PHE A 45 8.44 -1.59 -6.68
N SER A 46 7.24 -1.43 -7.24
CA SER A 46 6.86 -0.22 -7.98
C SER A 46 6.95 1.04 -7.09
N LYS A 47 6.47 0.98 -5.84
CA LYS A 47 6.62 2.07 -4.87
C LYS A 47 8.11 2.38 -4.62
N TRP A 48 8.94 1.35 -4.43
CA TRP A 48 10.39 1.52 -4.26
C TRP A 48 11.07 2.12 -5.51
N TYR A 49 10.67 1.69 -6.70
CA TYR A 49 11.28 2.07 -7.97
C TYR A 49 11.22 3.57 -8.24
N TYR A 50 10.18 4.25 -7.75
CA TYR A 50 9.99 5.70 -7.86
C TYR A 50 10.39 6.48 -6.61
N THR A 51 10.83 5.80 -5.56
CA THR A 51 11.26 6.42 -4.31
C THR A 51 12.76 6.69 -4.32
N ALA A 52 13.17 7.84 -3.79
CA ALA A 52 14.56 8.20 -3.62
C ALA A 52 15.24 7.22 -2.68
N ILE A 53 16.41 6.69 -3.08
CA ILE A 53 17.17 5.76 -2.24
C ILE A 53 17.91 6.51 -1.13
N ALA A 54 18.33 7.76 -1.42
CA ALA A 54 18.85 8.70 -0.44
C ALA A 54 17.83 9.81 -0.19
N ALA A 55 17.58 10.14 1.08
CA ALA A 55 16.56 11.10 1.47
C ALA A 55 16.79 12.49 0.85
N ASP A 56 15.69 13.16 0.49
CA ASP A 56 15.68 14.51 -0.09
C ASP A 56 16.49 14.64 -1.39
N THR A 57 16.58 13.55 -2.17
CA THR A 57 17.24 13.54 -3.48
C THR A 57 16.33 13.06 -4.61
N LEU A 58 16.74 13.30 -5.86
CA LEU A 58 16.09 12.74 -7.07
C LEU A 58 16.60 11.34 -7.44
N LEU A 59 17.43 10.72 -6.59
CA LEU A 59 18.12 9.45 -6.88
C LEU A 59 17.20 8.24 -6.64
N SER A 60 16.12 8.15 -7.42
CA SER A 60 15.27 6.96 -7.49
C SER A 60 15.78 5.99 -8.56
N PRO A 61 15.52 4.68 -8.44
CA PRO A 61 15.83 3.70 -9.48
C PRO A 61 15.33 4.13 -10.86
N ALA A 62 14.08 4.61 -10.93
CA ALA A 62 13.47 5.11 -12.16
C ALA A 62 14.29 6.23 -12.82
N ASN A 63 14.71 7.24 -12.05
CA ASN A 63 15.47 8.37 -12.59
C ASN A 63 16.88 7.98 -13.03
N ILE A 64 17.54 7.09 -12.27
CA ILE A 64 18.89 6.60 -12.58
C ILE A 64 18.85 5.80 -13.89
N ILE A 65 17.93 4.84 -14.00
CA ILE A 65 17.77 3.98 -15.18
C ILE A 65 17.33 4.81 -16.40
N ALA A 66 16.40 5.75 -16.22
CA ALA A 66 15.99 6.63 -17.29
C ALA A 66 17.17 7.44 -17.85
N GLN A 67 18.01 8.02 -16.98
CA GLN A 67 19.19 8.77 -17.41
C GLN A 67 20.22 7.89 -18.16
N ASP A 68 20.41 6.64 -17.72
CA ASP A 68 21.32 5.70 -18.38
C ASP A 68 20.82 5.35 -19.80
N LEU A 69 19.51 5.12 -19.95
CA LEU A 69 18.87 4.72 -21.21
C LEU A 69 18.52 5.88 -22.15
N GLU A 70 18.45 7.13 -21.66
CA GLU A 70 18.09 8.35 -22.42
C GLU A 70 19.00 8.55 -23.64
N ARG A 71 20.28 8.14 -23.55
CA ARG A 71 21.28 8.34 -24.62
C ARG A 71 21.05 7.49 -25.87
N GLU A 72 20.27 6.42 -25.77
CA GLU A 72 20.18 5.41 -26.83
C GLU A 72 18.82 5.37 -27.53
N ASN A 73 17.77 6.01 -27.00
CA ASN A 73 16.40 5.85 -27.50
C ASN A 73 15.49 7.07 -27.30
N GLU A 74 15.53 8.03 -28.23
CA GLU A 74 14.55 9.13 -28.27
C GLU A 74 13.11 8.60 -28.43
N GLY A 75 12.16 9.16 -27.67
CA GLY A 75 10.73 8.87 -27.79
C GLY A 75 10.25 7.55 -27.14
N LYS A 76 11.10 6.90 -26.35
CA LYS A 76 10.73 5.70 -25.59
C LYS A 76 10.89 5.92 -24.10
N GLU A 77 10.03 5.27 -23.33
CA GLU A 77 10.17 5.13 -21.89
C GLU A 77 10.43 3.68 -21.51
N TYR A 78 11.18 3.50 -20.42
CA TYR A 78 11.60 2.19 -19.96
C TYR A 78 11.31 2.05 -18.47
N GLN A 79 10.76 0.88 -18.11
CA GLN A 79 10.42 0.58 -16.73
C GLN A 79 10.72 -0.87 -16.43
N TYR A 80 11.35 -1.13 -15.28
CA TYR A 80 11.41 -2.50 -14.77
C TYR A 80 10.15 -2.85 -14.00
N THR A 81 9.77 -4.12 -14.07
CA THR A 81 8.71 -4.73 -13.25
C THR A 81 9.26 -5.96 -12.57
N LEU A 82 8.80 -6.23 -11.35
CA LEU A 82 9.13 -7.45 -10.62
C LEU A 82 8.13 -8.54 -11.00
N GLN A 83 8.64 -9.70 -11.40
CA GLN A 83 7.89 -10.87 -11.80
C GLN A 83 8.02 -11.95 -10.73
N VAL A 84 6.88 -12.27 -10.12
CA VAL A 84 6.78 -13.26 -9.04
C VAL A 84 6.23 -14.56 -9.64
N ASN A 85 7.03 -15.62 -9.66
CA ASN A 85 6.63 -16.91 -10.24
C ASN A 85 5.85 -17.74 -9.21
N PRO A 86 4.53 -17.97 -9.33
CA PRO A 86 3.70 -18.63 -8.31
C PRO A 86 4.26 -19.93 -7.70
N ASP A 87 5.05 -20.69 -8.47
CA ASP A 87 5.63 -21.97 -8.05
C ASP A 87 6.95 -21.83 -7.27
N GLU A 88 7.54 -20.63 -7.21
CA GLU A 88 8.79 -20.35 -6.50
C GLU A 88 8.52 -19.55 -5.22
N PRO A 89 8.62 -20.18 -4.03
CA PRO A 89 8.38 -19.48 -2.76
C PRO A 89 9.48 -18.49 -2.40
N ASP A 90 10.68 -18.64 -2.95
CA ASP A 90 11.82 -17.77 -2.65
C ASP A 90 11.77 -16.46 -3.45
N LEU A 91 11.55 -15.35 -2.73
CA LEU A 91 11.51 -14.00 -3.32
C LEU A 91 12.84 -13.60 -3.97
N GLU A 92 13.98 -14.16 -3.54
CA GLU A 92 15.29 -13.83 -4.14
C GLU A 92 15.43 -14.37 -5.57
N LYS A 93 14.56 -15.31 -5.97
CA LYS A 93 14.53 -15.88 -7.32
C LYS A 93 13.52 -15.19 -8.25
N CYS A 94 12.87 -14.13 -7.80
CA CYS A 94 12.03 -13.31 -8.65
C CYS A 94 12.85 -12.66 -9.77
N GLU A 95 12.21 -12.44 -10.91
CA GLU A 95 12.87 -11.89 -12.10
C GLU A 95 12.45 -10.44 -12.34
N PHE A 96 13.37 -9.62 -12.83
CA PHE A 96 13.06 -8.26 -13.28
C PHE A 96 12.88 -8.25 -14.79
N THR A 97 11.76 -7.72 -15.28
CA THR A 97 11.49 -7.57 -16.71
C THR A 97 11.49 -6.10 -17.10
N LEU A 98 12.27 -5.75 -18.11
CA LEU A 98 12.28 -4.41 -18.70
C LEU A 98 11.14 -4.28 -19.71
N LEU A 99 10.20 -3.39 -19.43
CA LEU A 99 9.16 -2.96 -20.34
C LEU A 99 9.62 -1.72 -21.11
N SER A 100 9.17 -1.62 -22.36
CA SER A 100 9.41 -0.45 -23.22
C SER A 100 8.07 0.10 -23.69
N PHE A 101 7.91 1.40 -23.56
CA PHE A 101 6.71 2.14 -23.88
C PHE A 101 7.04 3.14 -25.00
N SER A 102 6.26 3.12 -26.07
CA SER A 102 6.34 4.11 -27.15
C SER A 102 4.95 4.39 -27.74
N LEU A 103 4.83 5.42 -28.58
CA LEU A 103 3.58 5.73 -29.28
C LEU A 103 3.23 4.71 -30.38
N GLU A 104 4.19 3.88 -30.79
CA GLU A 104 4.04 2.82 -31.78
C GLU A 104 3.75 1.46 -31.11
N ASN A 105 4.43 1.16 -30.00
CA ASN A 105 4.29 -0.10 -29.28
C ASN A 105 4.16 0.14 -27.79
N HIS A 106 3.02 -0.24 -27.22
CA HIS A 106 2.71 0.03 -25.83
C HIS A 106 2.13 -1.19 -25.11
N PRO A 107 2.75 -1.67 -24.02
CA PRO A 107 2.32 -2.87 -23.29
C PRO A 107 0.82 -2.88 -22.94
N LEU A 108 0.30 -1.77 -22.41
CA LEU A 108 -1.13 -1.63 -22.08
C LEU A 108 -2.08 -1.89 -23.26
N VAL A 109 -1.74 -1.43 -24.47
CA VAL A 109 -2.62 -1.60 -25.65
C VAL A 109 -2.67 -3.07 -26.07
N GLU A 110 -1.52 -3.75 -26.02
CA GLU A 110 -1.46 -5.19 -26.29
C GLU A 110 -2.15 -6.00 -25.20
N ASP A 111 -2.05 -5.58 -23.95
CA ASP A 111 -2.72 -6.24 -22.83
C ASP A 111 -4.24 -6.04 -22.86
N LEU A 112 -4.74 -4.85 -23.24
CA LEU A 112 -6.17 -4.62 -23.53
C LEU A 112 -6.68 -5.58 -24.62
N ARG A 113 -5.87 -5.82 -25.66
CA ARG A 113 -6.20 -6.78 -26.72
C ARG A 113 -6.26 -8.20 -26.17
N LYS A 114 -5.28 -8.64 -25.37
CA LYS A 114 -5.26 -9.98 -24.75
C LYS A 114 -6.49 -10.25 -23.89
N ILE A 115 -6.85 -9.33 -22.98
CA ILE A 115 -8.00 -9.55 -22.10
C ILE A 115 -9.34 -9.55 -22.86
N THR A 116 -9.43 -8.81 -23.95
CA THR A 116 -10.64 -8.82 -24.79
C THR A 116 -10.73 -10.07 -25.65
N ASP A 117 -9.59 -10.56 -26.16
CA ASP A 117 -9.51 -11.82 -26.90
C ASP A 117 -9.79 -13.04 -26.03
N PHE A 118 -9.42 -13.00 -24.75
CA PHE A 118 -9.76 -14.03 -23.78
C PHE A 118 -11.28 -14.20 -23.60
N CYS A 119 -12.06 -13.14 -23.85
CA CYS A 119 -13.52 -13.16 -23.81
C CYS A 119 -14.18 -13.64 -25.11
N VAL A 120 -13.48 -14.41 -25.96
CA VAL A 120 -14.00 -14.99 -27.20
C VAL A 120 -14.08 -16.53 -27.09
N PRO A 121 -15.27 -17.16 -27.30
CA PRO A 121 -16.53 -16.53 -27.68
C PRO A 121 -17.20 -15.77 -26.54
N ASP A 122 -16.92 -16.11 -25.28
CA ASP A 122 -17.38 -15.42 -24.09
C ASP A 122 -16.58 -15.88 -22.84
N CYS A 123 -16.65 -15.11 -21.76
CA CYS A 123 -16.05 -15.42 -20.45
C CYS A 123 -17.07 -15.18 -19.32
N LYS A 124 -16.91 -15.88 -18.19
CA LYS A 124 -17.72 -15.67 -16.98
C LYS A 124 -17.01 -14.69 -16.05
N MET A 125 -17.76 -13.73 -15.50
CA MET A 125 -17.26 -12.79 -14.52
C MET A 125 -18.04 -12.91 -13.20
N ASP A 126 -17.45 -12.38 -12.14
CA ASP A 126 -18.09 -12.27 -10.82
C ASP A 126 -19.12 -11.13 -10.78
N GLU A 127 -19.66 -10.86 -9.58
CA GLU A 127 -20.66 -9.82 -9.40
C GLU A 127 -20.11 -8.39 -9.56
N HIS A 128 -18.81 -8.20 -9.40
CA HIS A 128 -18.11 -6.93 -9.59
C HIS A 128 -17.58 -6.75 -11.01
N LEU A 129 -17.92 -7.67 -11.92
CA LEU A 129 -17.49 -7.68 -13.32
C LEU A 129 -15.97 -7.87 -13.50
N LEU A 130 -15.37 -8.62 -12.58
CA LEU A 130 -13.99 -9.07 -12.67
C LEU A 130 -13.93 -10.54 -13.09
N PHE A 131 -12.79 -10.94 -13.67
CA PHE A 131 -12.52 -12.34 -14.03
C PHE A 131 -12.59 -13.24 -12.80
N LEU A 132 -12.93 -14.53 -12.98
CA LEU A 132 -12.91 -15.51 -11.88
C LEU A 132 -11.47 -15.94 -11.55
N GLU A 133 -11.24 -16.48 -10.35
CA GLU A 133 -9.89 -16.85 -9.88
C GLU A 133 -9.11 -17.76 -10.86
N GLU A 134 -9.81 -18.70 -11.49
CA GLU A 134 -9.25 -19.62 -12.49
C GLU A 134 -8.73 -18.87 -13.73
N ASP A 135 -9.53 -17.93 -14.24
CA ASP A 135 -9.20 -17.12 -15.40
C ASP A 135 -8.11 -16.08 -15.08
N ARG A 136 -8.14 -15.50 -13.87
CA ARG A 136 -7.11 -14.55 -13.39
C ARG A 136 -5.71 -15.18 -13.46
N LYS A 137 -5.58 -16.42 -13.01
CA LYS A 137 -4.28 -17.14 -13.00
C LYS A 137 -3.73 -17.35 -14.40
N GLU A 138 -4.58 -17.59 -15.40
CA GLU A 138 -4.12 -17.75 -16.79
C GLU A 138 -3.80 -16.40 -17.43
N LEU A 139 -4.67 -15.40 -17.29
CA LEU A 139 -4.47 -14.06 -17.82
C LEU A 139 -3.17 -13.44 -17.30
N LEU A 140 -2.93 -13.50 -15.99
CA LEU A 140 -1.72 -12.93 -15.38
C LEU A 140 -0.42 -13.51 -15.93
N LYS A 141 -0.40 -14.71 -16.53
CA LYS A 141 0.83 -15.25 -17.15
C LYS A 141 1.20 -14.52 -18.44
N GLU A 142 0.20 -13.99 -19.14
CA GLU A 142 0.33 -13.40 -20.47
C GLU A 142 0.45 -11.87 -20.45
N LEU A 143 0.06 -11.23 -19.36
CA LEU A 143 0.10 -9.78 -19.18
C LEU A 143 1.52 -9.28 -18.88
N SER A 144 1.74 -7.99 -19.16
CA SER A 144 3.02 -7.31 -18.94
C SER A 144 3.31 -7.13 -17.44
N HIS A 145 2.27 -6.85 -16.65
CA HIS A 145 2.35 -6.84 -15.18
C HIS A 145 1.58 -8.05 -14.63
N LYS A 146 2.25 -8.86 -13.79
CA LYS A 146 1.73 -10.13 -13.30
C LYS A 146 1.26 -10.04 -11.84
N HIS A 147 0.46 -9.02 -11.53
CA HIS A 147 -0.17 -8.85 -10.23
C HIS A 147 -1.65 -8.50 -10.38
N GLU A 148 -2.46 -8.88 -9.39
CA GLU A 148 -3.92 -8.81 -9.47
C GLU A 148 -4.44 -7.39 -9.70
N PHE A 149 -3.83 -6.40 -9.05
CA PHE A 149 -4.23 -4.99 -9.22
C PHE A 149 -4.14 -4.50 -10.67
N TYR A 150 -3.15 -4.97 -11.46
CA TYR A 150 -3.07 -4.58 -12.88
C TYR A 150 -4.22 -5.18 -13.68
N LEU A 151 -4.49 -6.47 -13.49
CA LEU A 151 -5.60 -7.14 -14.17
C LEU A 151 -6.94 -6.49 -13.80
N GLU A 152 -7.14 -6.15 -12.53
CA GLU A 152 -8.32 -5.42 -12.08
C GLU A 152 -8.43 -4.06 -12.78
N TYR A 153 -7.38 -3.24 -12.72
CA TYR A 153 -7.37 -1.92 -13.34
C TYR A 153 -7.64 -2.00 -14.84
N LEU A 154 -6.97 -2.92 -15.54
CA LEU A 154 -7.13 -3.16 -16.97
C LEU A 154 -8.55 -3.60 -17.32
N THR A 155 -9.16 -4.45 -16.49
CA THR A 155 -10.55 -4.90 -16.67
C THR A 155 -11.53 -3.74 -16.50
N ARG A 156 -11.35 -2.91 -15.47
CA ARG A 156 -12.18 -1.72 -15.23
C ARG A 156 -12.02 -0.68 -16.36
N LEU A 157 -10.79 -0.44 -16.79
CA LEU A 157 -10.48 0.44 -17.91
C LEU A 157 -11.16 -0.08 -19.19
N ALA A 158 -11.10 -1.39 -19.45
CA ALA A 158 -11.75 -2.00 -20.60
C ALA A 158 -13.27 -1.83 -20.58
N TRP A 159 -13.91 -1.95 -19.41
CA TRP A 159 -15.33 -1.64 -19.25
C TRP A 159 -15.64 -0.16 -19.56
N TRP A 160 -14.85 0.77 -19.04
CA TRP A 160 -15.01 2.21 -19.32
C TRP A 160 -14.84 2.55 -20.80
N MET A 161 -13.85 1.95 -21.44
CA MET A 161 -13.65 2.09 -22.89
C MET A 161 -14.78 1.46 -23.70
N GLY A 162 -15.59 0.58 -23.08
CA GLY A 162 -16.73 -0.11 -23.67
C GLY A 162 -16.44 -1.51 -24.21
N LEU A 163 -15.23 -2.07 -23.99
CA LEU A 163 -14.65 -3.21 -24.73
C LEU A 163 -15.36 -4.55 -24.51
N PHE A 164 -16.31 -4.55 -23.59
CA PHE A 164 -17.07 -5.70 -23.15
C PHE A 164 -18.57 -5.48 -23.37
N VAL A 165 -19.27 -6.55 -23.74
CA VAL A 165 -20.73 -6.58 -23.83
C VAL A 165 -21.28 -7.74 -23.01
N TYR A 166 -22.42 -7.50 -22.35
CA TYR A 166 -23.12 -8.54 -21.62
C TYR A 166 -23.77 -9.55 -22.56
N MET A 167 -23.64 -10.83 -22.21
CA MET A 167 -24.33 -11.93 -22.87
C MET A 167 -25.56 -12.36 -22.06
N PRO A 168 -26.73 -12.54 -22.71
CA PRO A 168 -27.91 -13.10 -22.05
C PRO A 168 -27.58 -14.46 -21.43
N SER A 169 -27.66 -14.56 -20.10
CA SER A 169 -27.39 -15.79 -19.36
C SER A 169 -28.21 -15.84 -18.07
N ILE A 170 -28.50 -17.06 -17.60
CA ILE A 170 -29.30 -17.30 -16.40
C ILE A 170 -28.35 -17.66 -15.25
N HIS A 171 -28.42 -16.95 -14.13
CA HIS A 171 -27.62 -17.16 -12.90
C HIS A 171 -26.11 -16.90 -13.01
N THR A 172 -25.60 -16.39 -14.14
CA THR A 172 -24.18 -16.03 -14.30
C THR A 172 -24.06 -14.70 -15.03
N LYS A 173 -23.02 -13.90 -14.76
CA LYS A 173 -22.65 -12.77 -15.62
C LYS A 173 -21.67 -13.26 -16.67
N ARG A 174 -22.11 -13.36 -17.92
CA ARG A 174 -21.26 -13.71 -19.06
C ARG A 174 -21.00 -12.49 -19.92
N VAL A 175 -19.77 -12.37 -20.39
CA VAL A 175 -19.25 -11.20 -21.08
C VAL A 175 -18.55 -11.65 -22.34
N GLN A 176 -18.71 -10.89 -23.42
CA GLN A 176 -18.05 -11.13 -24.69
C GLN A 176 -17.29 -9.88 -25.12
N ARG A 177 -16.24 -10.07 -25.94
CA ARG A 177 -15.59 -8.99 -26.67
C ARG A 177 -16.61 -8.16 -27.47
N ALA A 178 -16.59 -6.85 -27.28
CA ALA A 178 -17.51 -5.96 -27.98
C ALA A 178 -17.19 -5.88 -29.49
N PRO A 179 -18.21 -5.76 -30.38
CA PRO A 179 -17.98 -5.69 -31.82
C PRO A 179 -17.11 -4.51 -32.29
N TYR A 180 -17.10 -3.40 -31.54
CA TYR A 180 -16.30 -2.23 -31.92
C TYR A 180 -14.79 -2.41 -31.65
N CYS A 181 -14.38 -3.45 -30.91
CA CYS A 181 -12.97 -3.73 -30.63
C CYS A 181 -12.15 -3.89 -31.91
N ASP A 182 -12.70 -4.51 -32.96
CA ASP A 182 -12.02 -4.64 -34.27
C ASP A 182 -11.69 -3.28 -34.88
N THR A 183 -12.63 -2.34 -34.79
CA THR A 183 -12.45 -0.97 -35.27
C THR A 183 -11.48 -0.19 -34.39
N LEU A 184 -11.56 -0.34 -33.07
CA LEU A 184 -10.64 0.32 -32.14
C LEU A 184 -9.20 -0.13 -32.37
N PHE A 185 -8.97 -1.44 -32.37
CA PHE A 185 -7.64 -2.03 -32.46
C PHE A 185 -7.02 -1.98 -33.87
N ALA A 186 -7.76 -1.47 -34.86
CA ALA A 186 -7.24 -1.11 -36.18
C ALA A 186 -6.67 0.31 -36.25
N GLN A 187 -6.88 1.14 -35.22
CA GLN A 187 -6.29 2.48 -35.12
C GLN A 187 -4.81 2.41 -34.73
N SER A 188 -4.10 3.55 -34.79
CA SER A 188 -2.73 3.63 -34.27
C SER A 188 -2.71 3.48 -32.76
N THR A 189 -1.60 2.95 -32.22
CA THR A 189 -1.37 2.83 -30.78
C THR A 189 -1.53 4.18 -30.06
N GLU A 190 -0.99 5.28 -30.60
CA GLU A 190 -1.21 6.63 -30.08
C GLU A 190 -2.70 6.99 -29.93
N ALA A 191 -3.53 6.71 -30.95
CA ALA A 191 -4.96 7.03 -30.90
C ALA A 191 -5.68 6.23 -29.81
N ILE A 192 -5.33 4.94 -29.67
CA ILE A 192 -5.87 4.07 -28.61
C ILE A 192 -5.43 4.58 -27.23
N LEU A 193 -4.16 5.00 -27.08
CA LEU A 193 -3.63 5.55 -25.83
C LEU A 193 -4.34 6.83 -25.41
N LYS A 194 -4.67 7.74 -26.34
CA LYS A 194 -5.44 8.95 -26.04
C LYS A 194 -6.84 8.61 -25.51
N ILE A 195 -7.51 7.61 -26.11
CA ILE A 195 -8.82 7.12 -25.63
C ILE A 195 -8.67 6.48 -24.25
N ALA A 196 -7.65 5.64 -24.06
CA ALA A 196 -7.41 4.96 -22.79
C ALA A 196 -7.03 5.93 -21.65
N ALA A 197 -6.26 6.97 -21.92
CA ALA A 197 -5.91 8.00 -20.93
C ALA A 197 -7.14 8.79 -20.49
N GLU A 198 -8.04 9.15 -21.42
CA GLU A 198 -9.31 9.80 -21.07
C GLU A 198 -10.19 8.87 -20.22
N ALA A 199 -10.34 7.61 -20.62
CA ALA A 199 -11.09 6.61 -19.85
C ALA A 199 -10.50 6.36 -18.46
N ALA A 200 -9.18 6.48 -18.31
CA ALA A 200 -8.52 6.38 -17.02
C ALA A 200 -8.81 7.58 -16.11
N CYS A 201 -8.90 8.80 -16.65
CA CYS A 201 -9.36 9.98 -15.88
C CYS A 201 -10.84 9.84 -15.47
N GLU A 202 -11.69 9.29 -16.34
CA GLU A 202 -13.10 8.98 -16.01
C GLU A 202 -13.21 7.90 -14.93
N LEU A 203 -12.38 6.86 -15.00
CA LEU A 203 -12.30 5.82 -13.98
C LEU A 203 -11.84 6.40 -12.63
N ALA A 204 -10.81 7.25 -12.61
CA ALA A 204 -10.37 7.92 -11.39
C ALA A 204 -11.49 8.78 -10.78
N ALA A 205 -12.21 9.54 -11.62
CA ALA A 205 -13.39 10.32 -11.20
C ALA A 205 -14.48 9.46 -10.57
N GLU A 206 -14.87 8.36 -11.20
CA GLU A 206 -15.87 7.47 -10.64
C GLU A 206 -15.41 6.86 -9.31
N ARG A 207 -14.17 6.38 -9.22
CA ARG A 207 -13.64 5.77 -7.99
C ARG A 207 -13.57 6.76 -6.84
N PHE A 208 -13.14 7.99 -7.10
CA PHE A 208 -13.15 9.05 -6.09
C PHE A 208 -14.56 9.39 -5.63
N SER A 209 -15.48 9.65 -6.57
CA SER A 209 -16.85 10.01 -6.21
C SER A 209 -17.56 8.93 -5.42
N TYR A 210 -17.35 7.66 -5.79
CA TYR A 210 -17.99 6.53 -5.14
C TYR A 210 -17.40 6.25 -3.74
N SER A 211 -16.07 6.16 -3.61
CA SER A 211 -15.44 5.78 -2.34
C SER A 211 -15.43 6.90 -1.30
N MET A 212 -15.56 8.16 -1.71
CA MET A 212 -15.59 9.31 -0.81
C MET A 212 -17.00 9.94 -0.67
N ASP A 213 -18.02 9.35 -1.30
CA ASP A 213 -19.41 9.86 -1.34
C ASP A 213 -19.48 11.35 -1.73
N LEU A 214 -18.76 11.73 -2.80
CA LEU A 214 -18.65 13.12 -3.23
C LEU A 214 -19.82 13.53 -4.13
N ASP A 215 -20.28 14.77 -3.95
CA ASP A 215 -21.22 15.43 -4.88
C ASP A 215 -20.68 15.47 -6.32
N GLN A 216 -21.62 15.50 -7.27
CA GLN A 216 -21.30 15.54 -8.69
C GLN A 216 -20.43 16.76 -9.04
N GLY A 217 -19.30 16.48 -9.70
CA GLY A 217 -18.42 17.51 -10.28
C GLY A 217 -17.20 17.89 -9.43
N ILE A 218 -17.11 17.43 -8.17
CA ILE A 218 -15.93 17.66 -7.32
C ILE A 218 -14.69 16.97 -7.93
N ALA A 219 -14.75 15.63 -8.05
CA ALA A 219 -13.73 14.80 -8.67
C ALA A 219 -14.14 14.44 -10.10
N SER A 220 -13.98 15.38 -11.04
CA SER A 220 -14.34 15.16 -12.46
C SER A 220 -13.17 14.67 -13.30
N SER A 221 -13.44 14.01 -14.44
CA SER A 221 -12.39 13.65 -15.41
C SER A 221 -11.55 14.85 -15.83
N GLY A 222 -12.18 16.02 -16.03
CA GLY A 222 -11.50 17.26 -16.36
C GLY A 222 -10.49 17.73 -15.30
N PHE A 223 -10.81 17.53 -14.02
CA PHE A 223 -9.87 17.82 -12.92
C PHE A 223 -8.62 16.95 -13.01
N PHE A 224 -8.79 15.64 -13.19
CA PHE A 224 -7.66 14.72 -13.31
C PHE A 224 -6.83 14.95 -14.57
N LYS A 225 -7.48 15.32 -15.68
CA LYS A 225 -6.79 15.70 -16.91
C LYS A 225 -5.95 16.97 -16.74
N GLU A 226 -6.47 17.96 -16.00
CA GLU A 226 -5.74 19.19 -15.69
C GLU A 226 -4.50 18.92 -14.83
N ILE A 227 -4.62 18.04 -13.83
CA ILE A 227 -3.50 17.54 -13.04
C ILE A 227 -2.46 16.94 -13.98
N LEU A 228 -2.81 15.92 -14.76
CA LEU A 228 -1.84 15.22 -15.62
C LEU A 228 -1.21 16.13 -16.69
N ALA A 229 -1.94 17.12 -17.21
CA ALA A 229 -1.39 18.07 -18.18
C ALA A 229 -0.43 19.08 -17.54
N ASN A 230 -0.50 19.33 -16.24
CA ASN A 230 0.27 20.36 -15.53
C ASN A 230 0.94 19.78 -14.28
N PRO A 231 2.15 19.19 -14.41
CA PRO A 231 2.95 18.71 -13.30
C PRO A 231 3.02 19.70 -12.14
N THR A 232 2.65 19.22 -10.95
CA THR A 232 2.62 20.03 -9.73
C THR A 232 2.97 19.17 -8.52
N GLU A 233 3.30 19.81 -7.40
CA GLU A 233 3.50 19.12 -6.12
C GLU A 233 2.14 18.58 -5.63
N THR A 234 2.14 17.39 -5.04
CA THR A 234 0.91 16.73 -4.61
C THR A 234 0.14 17.55 -3.57
N ASP A 235 0.85 18.30 -2.71
CA ASP A 235 0.22 19.21 -1.73
C ASP A 235 -0.70 20.23 -2.42
N HIS A 236 -0.33 20.74 -3.60
CA HIS A 236 -1.18 21.65 -4.36
C HIS A 236 -2.43 20.97 -4.91
N ILE A 237 -2.32 19.69 -5.32
CA ILE A 237 -3.48 18.89 -5.74
C ILE A 237 -4.49 18.77 -4.61
N PHE A 238 -4.00 18.50 -3.38
CA PHE A 238 -4.86 18.43 -2.22
C PHE A 238 -5.49 19.78 -1.89
N ILE A 239 -4.72 20.86 -1.89
CA ILE A 239 -5.24 22.21 -1.66
C ILE A 239 -6.37 22.52 -2.65
N ASP A 240 -6.18 22.23 -3.94
CA ASP A 240 -7.18 22.47 -4.97
C ASP A 240 -8.40 21.55 -4.85
N PHE A 241 -8.21 20.29 -4.45
CA PHE A 241 -9.29 19.35 -4.18
C PHE A 241 -10.14 19.80 -2.97
N TYR A 242 -9.51 20.10 -1.84
CA TYR A 242 -10.23 20.50 -0.62
C TYR A 242 -10.94 21.85 -0.78
N LYS A 243 -10.37 22.78 -1.55
CA LYS A 243 -11.06 24.03 -1.93
C LYS A 243 -12.36 23.79 -2.70
N ARG A 244 -12.49 22.70 -3.46
CA ARG A 244 -13.73 22.34 -4.19
C ARG A 244 -14.82 21.78 -3.28
N VAL A 245 -14.49 21.36 -2.06
CA VAL A 245 -15.45 20.95 -1.02
C VAL A 245 -15.59 22.02 0.07
N ASP A 246 -15.24 23.26 -0.25
CA ASP A 246 -15.29 24.42 0.66
C ASP A 246 -14.45 24.27 1.95
N VAL A 247 -13.37 23.47 1.91
CA VAL A 247 -12.44 23.26 3.02
C VAL A 247 -11.11 23.96 2.74
N ASN A 248 -10.67 24.82 3.66
CA ASN A 248 -9.32 25.41 3.63
C ASN A 248 -8.33 24.56 4.43
N ILE A 249 -7.76 23.54 3.79
CA ILE A 249 -6.86 22.61 4.47
C ILE A 249 -5.54 23.27 4.94
N GLU A 250 -5.12 24.37 4.30
CA GLU A 250 -3.92 25.12 4.68
C GLU A 250 -4.08 25.76 6.07
N GLU A 251 -5.29 26.19 6.43
CA GLU A 251 -5.58 26.71 7.78
C GLU A 251 -5.48 25.61 8.83
N ILE A 252 -6.00 24.41 8.52
CA ILE A 252 -5.98 23.25 9.43
C ILE A 252 -4.52 22.81 9.69
N TRP A 253 -3.68 22.75 8.67
CA TRP A 253 -2.27 22.36 8.80
C TRP A 253 -1.43 23.30 9.67
N GLN A 254 -1.87 24.55 9.84
CA GLN A 254 -1.18 25.54 10.68
C GLN A 254 -1.65 25.53 12.14
N MET A 255 -2.70 24.77 12.47
CA MET A 255 -3.20 24.68 13.85
C MET A 255 -2.37 23.71 14.69
N GLU A 256 -2.22 24.03 15.97
CA GLU A 256 -1.63 23.11 16.94
C GLU A 256 -2.60 21.94 17.21
N PRO A 257 -2.10 20.71 17.46
CA PRO A 257 -2.96 19.53 17.64
C PRO A 257 -4.06 19.66 18.71
N GLN A 258 -3.82 20.48 19.73
CA GLN A 258 -4.76 20.74 20.83
C GLN A 258 -5.92 21.67 20.44
N ASP A 259 -5.75 22.46 19.38
CA ASP A 259 -6.73 23.44 18.91
C ASP A 259 -7.62 22.88 17.78
N LEU A 260 -7.28 21.71 17.24
CA LEU A 260 -8.06 20.99 16.23
C LEU A 260 -9.41 20.54 16.81
N THR A 261 -10.49 20.92 16.12
CA THR A 261 -11.82 20.39 16.40
C THR A 261 -11.91 18.92 15.95
N GLU A 262 -12.95 18.20 16.39
CA GLU A 262 -13.20 16.83 15.90
C GLU A 262 -13.47 16.79 14.40
N GLU A 263 -14.02 17.87 13.82
CA GLU A 263 -14.20 18.02 12.39
C GLU A 263 -12.85 18.16 11.67
N ASP A 264 -11.95 18.99 12.20
CA ASP A 264 -10.60 19.14 11.62
C ASP A 264 -9.82 17.82 11.66
N LYS A 265 -9.94 17.05 12.74
CA LYS A 265 -9.34 15.72 12.85
C LYS A 265 -9.92 14.74 11.83
N ALA A 266 -11.23 14.78 11.60
CA ALA A 266 -11.87 13.96 10.57
C ALA A 266 -11.38 14.34 9.17
N ILE A 267 -11.21 15.64 8.88
CA ILE A 267 -10.64 16.13 7.63
C ILE A 267 -9.19 15.65 7.45
N ILE A 268 -8.35 15.76 8.49
CA ILE A 268 -6.98 15.24 8.47
C ILE A 268 -6.95 13.73 8.22
N SER A 269 -7.88 12.96 8.82
CA SER A 269 -7.99 11.53 8.54
C SER A 269 -8.38 11.25 7.09
N SER A 270 -9.32 12.03 6.54
CA SER A 270 -9.74 11.93 5.14
C SER A 270 -8.61 12.24 4.15
N PHE A 271 -7.62 13.05 4.55
CA PHE A 271 -6.46 13.37 3.72
C PHE A 271 -5.66 12.11 3.35
N LEU A 272 -5.39 11.24 4.32
CA LEU A 272 -4.68 9.98 4.08
C LEU A 272 -5.45 9.13 3.05
N PHE A 273 -6.75 8.98 3.24
CA PHE A 273 -7.61 8.24 2.32
C PHE A 273 -7.64 8.85 0.92
N THR A 274 -7.76 10.18 0.82
CA THR A 274 -7.71 10.92 -0.45
C THR A 274 -6.38 10.67 -1.17
N GLY A 275 -5.27 10.67 -0.44
CA GLY A 275 -3.95 10.39 -0.99
C GLY A 275 -3.81 8.97 -1.52
N ILE A 276 -4.30 7.97 -0.79
CA ILE A 276 -4.33 6.57 -1.23
C ILE A 276 -5.12 6.45 -2.53
N MET A 277 -6.30 7.09 -2.61
CA MET A 277 -7.14 7.06 -3.82
C MET A 277 -6.47 7.76 -5.00
N LEU A 278 -5.81 8.90 -4.76
CA LEU A 278 -5.09 9.65 -5.79
C LEU A 278 -3.98 8.81 -6.39
N ASP A 279 -3.19 8.17 -5.53
CA ASP A 279 -2.11 7.33 -6.01
C ASP A 279 -2.65 6.10 -6.73
N LYS A 280 -3.53 5.33 -6.07
CA LYS A 280 -4.06 4.08 -6.59
C LYS A 280 -4.77 4.21 -7.94
N TRP A 281 -5.62 5.22 -8.11
CA TRP A 281 -6.48 5.31 -9.30
C TRP A 281 -5.97 6.26 -10.38
N LEU A 282 -5.02 7.15 -10.07
CA LEU A 282 -4.47 8.11 -11.02
C LEU A 282 -2.96 8.00 -11.16
N ILE A 283 -2.18 8.29 -10.12
CA ILE A 283 -0.72 8.45 -10.25
C ILE A 283 -0.04 7.10 -10.54
N PHE A 284 -0.38 6.05 -9.81
CA PHE A 284 0.18 4.72 -9.98
C PHE A 284 -0.12 4.15 -11.38
N PRO A 285 -1.37 4.17 -11.90
CA PRO A 285 -1.64 3.73 -13.27
C PRO A 285 -0.94 4.57 -14.34
N MET A 286 -0.97 5.91 -14.19
CA MET A 286 -0.36 6.82 -15.18
C MET A 286 1.16 6.68 -15.25
N SER A 287 1.77 6.24 -14.15
CA SER A 287 3.20 5.92 -14.09
C SER A 287 3.49 4.50 -14.54
N ASN A 288 2.94 3.49 -13.86
CA ASN A 288 3.36 2.10 -14.03
C ASN A 288 2.75 1.42 -15.26
N PHE A 289 1.54 1.79 -15.65
CA PHE A 289 0.81 1.10 -16.73
C PHE A 289 0.86 1.88 -18.04
N PHE A 290 0.79 3.21 -17.96
CA PHE A 290 0.85 4.11 -19.11
C PHE A 290 2.23 4.73 -19.36
N ALA A 291 3.13 4.74 -18.37
CA ALA A 291 4.44 5.41 -18.45
C ALA A 291 4.37 6.86 -18.94
N MET A 292 3.28 7.58 -18.63
CA MET A 292 3.07 8.97 -19.02
C MET A 292 3.63 9.95 -17.99
N ILE A 293 3.71 9.53 -16.73
CA ILE A 293 4.29 10.33 -15.65
C ILE A 293 5.40 9.56 -14.94
N ARG A 294 6.32 10.29 -14.33
CA ARG A 294 7.39 9.75 -13.47
C ARG A 294 7.25 10.33 -12.06
N PRO A 295 6.70 9.56 -11.11
CA PRO A 295 6.60 9.95 -9.71
C PRO A 295 7.98 10.13 -9.05
N ILE A 296 8.04 11.02 -8.06
CA ILE A 296 9.22 11.32 -7.27
C ILE A 296 8.81 11.43 -5.79
N SER A 297 9.21 10.43 -5.00
CA SER A 297 9.05 10.43 -3.55
C SER A 297 10.41 10.66 -2.89
N PHE A 298 10.55 11.73 -2.12
CA PHE A 298 11.83 12.12 -1.51
C PHE A 298 12.19 11.33 -0.24
N THR A 299 11.21 10.66 0.36
CA THR A 299 11.39 9.88 1.59
C THR A 299 11.68 8.42 1.26
N PRO A 300 12.87 7.88 1.61
CA PRO A 300 13.22 6.49 1.32
C PRO A 300 12.26 5.49 1.96
N ILE A 301 12.08 4.34 1.31
CA ILE A 301 11.28 3.25 1.88
C ILE A 301 11.99 2.65 3.08
N LYS A 302 11.25 2.53 4.17
CA LYS A 302 11.63 1.78 5.37
C LYS A 302 11.06 0.37 5.29
N TYR A 303 11.88 -0.60 4.88
CA TYR A 303 11.45 -1.99 4.70
C TYR A 303 10.88 -2.59 5.99
N PHE A 304 11.45 -2.24 7.14
CA PHE A 304 10.98 -2.71 8.43
C PHE A 304 9.51 -2.32 8.67
N ASN A 305 9.16 -1.04 8.50
CA ASN A 305 7.78 -0.57 8.65
C ASN A 305 6.86 -1.13 7.56
N LEU A 306 7.30 -1.07 6.29
CA LEU A 306 6.52 -1.55 5.15
C LEU A 306 6.09 -3.02 5.33
N VAL A 307 7.04 -3.91 5.65
CA VAL A 307 6.75 -5.34 5.78
C VAL A 307 5.95 -5.66 7.04
N ASN A 308 6.22 -4.99 8.17
CA ASN A 308 5.44 -5.18 9.40
C ASN A 308 4.00 -4.67 9.26
N ASN A 309 3.79 -3.53 8.61
CA ASN A 309 2.44 -3.01 8.35
C ASN A 309 1.67 -3.91 7.40
N LEU A 310 2.30 -4.35 6.29
CA LEU A 310 1.68 -5.30 5.37
C LEU A 310 1.34 -6.63 6.06
N SER A 311 2.23 -7.18 6.89
CA SER A 311 2.00 -8.45 7.58
C SER A 311 0.84 -8.35 8.57
N ALA A 312 0.73 -7.24 9.30
CA ALA A 312 -0.39 -6.95 10.19
C ALA A 312 -1.71 -6.86 9.41
N LEU A 313 -1.75 -6.06 8.35
CA LEU A 313 -2.95 -5.90 7.51
C LEU A 313 -3.40 -7.23 6.90
N LEU A 314 -2.46 -8.01 6.35
CA LEU A 314 -2.75 -9.34 5.78
C LEU A 314 -3.26 -10.32 6.82
N THR A 315 -2.69 -10.31 8.03
CA THR A 315 -3.12 -11.18 9.13
C THR A 315 -4.53 -10.83 9.62
N MET A 316 -4.90 -9.56 9.56
CA MET A 316 -6.24 -9.09 9.90
C MET A 316 -7.23 -9.17 8.72
N GLU A 317 -6.79 -9.65 7.55
CA GLU A 317 -7.56 -9.63 6.29
C GLU A 317 -8.04 -8.22 5.90
N HIS A 318 -7.26 -7.22 6.30
CA HIS A 318 -7.50 -5.81 5.96
C HIS A 318 -6.90 -5.46 4.62
N ASN A 319 -7.31 -4.29 4.12
CA ASN A 319 -6.80 -3.79 2.88
C ASN A 319 -5.34 -3.32 2.97
N ILE A 320 -4.49 -3.82 2.07
CA ILE A 320 -3.05 -3.48 2.01
C ILE A 320 -2.75 -2.24 1.17
N GLY A 321 -3.75 -1.68 0.48
CA GLY A 321 -3.62 -0.53 -0.41
C GLY A 321 -3.15 0.74 0.32
N ALA A 322 -3.51 0.91 1.59
CA ALA A 322 -3.02 2.05 2.39
C ALA A 322 -1.49 2.07 2.55
N GLU A 323 -0.87 0.88 2.53
CA GLU A 323 0.58 0.75 2.65
C GLU A 323 1.27 0.70 1.27
N LEU A 324 0.58 0.20 0.23
CA LEU A 324 1.13 0.08 -1.12
C LEU A 324 0.97 1.33 -1.98
N PHE A 325 -0.07 2.13 -1.74
CA PHE A 325 -0.36 3.35 -2.48
C PHE A 325 -0.16 4.56 -1.58
N THR A 326 0.79 5.40 -1.94
CA THR A 326 1.12 6.61 -1.23
C THR A 326 1.51 7.66 -2.26
N PRO A 327 0.82 8.80 -2.31
CA PRO A 327 1.06 9.77 -3.35
C PRO A 327 2.50 10.28 -3.26
N PRO A 328 3.18 10.51 -4.40
CA PRO A 328 4.53 11.01 -4.41
C PRO A 328 4.57 12.46 -3.94
N SER A 329 5.76 13.01 -3.70
CA SER A 329 5.91 14.44 -3.41
C SER A 329 5.68 15.30 -4.67
N TYR A 330 6.11 14.79 -5.82
CA TYR A 330 5.99 15.42 -7.13
C TYR A 330 5.93 14.34 -8.22
N TYR A 331 5.53 14.69 -9.44
CA TYR A 331 5.73 13.85 -10.61
C TYR A 331 6.05 14.73 -11.82
N SER A 332 6.84 14.20 -12.75
CA SER A 332 7.11 14.86 -14.03
C SER A 332 6.44 14.13 -15.19
N LEU A 333 6.24 14.84 -16.31
CA LEU A 333 5.77 14.22 -17.54
C LEU A 333 6.92 13.53 -18.26
N THR A 334 6.71 12.28 -18.67
CA THR A 334 7.59 11.61 -19.62
C THR A 334 7.37 12.19 -21.03
N PRO A 335 8.25 11.94 -22.02
CA PRO A 335 8.01 12.34 -23.40
C PRO A 335 6.69 11.79 -23.97
N LEU A 336 6.27 10.59 -23.52
CA LEU A 336 4.96 10.04 -23.86
C LEU A 336 3.83 10.90 -23.28
N GLY A 337 3.90 11.22 -21.99
CA GLY A 337 2.91 12.06 -21.33
C GLY A 337 2.82 13.46 -21.96
N GLN A 338 3.96 14.09 -22.25
CA GLN A 338 4.00 15.39 -22.94
C GLN A 338 3.28 15.33 -24.30
N SER A 339 3.50 14.27 -25.07
CA SER A 339 2.86 14.08 -26.37
C SER A 339 1.36 13.77 -26.27
N ILE A 340 0.94 12.98 -25.28
CA ILE A 340 -0.46 12.55 -25.13
C ILE A 340 -1.33 13.65 -24.54
N PHE A 341 -0.81 14.40 -23.56
CA PHE A 341 -1.54 15.49 -22.91
C PHE A 341 -1.32 16.85 -23.57
N GLU A 342 -0.52 16.92 -24.64
CA GLU A 342 -0.21 18.15 -25.37
C GLU A 342 0.29 19.27 -24.44
N SER A 343 1.08 18.88 -23.43
CA SER A 343 1.55 19.79 -22.38
C SER A 343 2.75 20.60 -22.84
N GLU A 344 2.71 21.91 -22.58
CA GLU A 344 3.85 22.82 -22.73
C GLU A 344 4.56 23.11 -21.39
N ALA A 345 4.14 22.44 -20.31
CA ALA A 345 4.69 22.64 -18.98
C ALA A 345 6.18 22.30 -18.95
N LYS A 346 6.98 23.21 -18.41
CA LYS A 346 8.42 22.99 -18.20
C LYS A 346 8.64 22.51 -16.78
N GLU A 347 9.38 21.41 -16.66
CA GLU A 347 9.84 20.92 -15.37
C GLU A 347 10.77 21.96 -14.71
N GLU A 348 10.56 22.19 -13.42
CA GLU A 348 11.42 23.08 -12.65
C GLU A 348 12.81 22.48 -12.48
N GLU A 349 13.85 23.33 -12.46
CA GLU A 349 15.25 22.86 -12.38
C GLU A 349 15.53 21.98 -11.15
N LYS A 350 14.80 22.19 -10.03
CA LYS A 350 14.92 21.38 -8.81
C LYS A 350 14.49 19.91 -8.98
N TYR A 351 13.72 19.59 -10.02
CA TYR A 351 13.25 18.23 -10.30
C TYR A 351 14.03 17.56 -11.44
N VAL A 352 14.98 18.27 -12.07
CA VAL A 352 15.80 17.73 -13.15
C VAL A 352 17.03 17.02 -12.60
N MET A 353 17.21 15.75 -13.00
CA MET A 353 18.32 14.91 -12.55
C MET A 353 19.69 15.46 -13.01
N PRO A 354 20.70 15.60 -12.11
CA PRO A 354 22.01 16.13 -12.48
C PRO A 354 22.77 15.24 -13.47
N LYS A 355 23.23 15.81 -14.61
CA LYS A 355 23.98 15.07 -15.65
C LYS A 355 25.45 14.73 -15.32
N LYS A 356 25.90 14.94 -14.09
CA LYS A 356 27.34 14.94 -13.73
C LYS A 356 27.84 13.69 -13.01
N LEU A 357 26.97 12.81 -12.53
CA LEU A 357 27.35 11.61 -11.78
C LEU A 357 27.36 10.39 -12.69
N SER A 358 28.39 9.54 -12.60
CA SER A 358 28.37 8.26 -13.31
C SER A 358 27.50 7.24 -12.57
N PHE A 359 26.87 6.34 -13.31
CA PHE A 359 26.03 5.27 -12.75
C PHE A 359 26.76 4.46 -11.66
N GLU A 360 28.03 4.11 -11.88
CA GLU A 360 28.85 3.38 -10.90
C GLU A 360 29.05 4.16 -9.58
N GLN A 361 29.28 5.48 -9.65
CA GLN A 361 29.44 6.31 -8.45
C GLN A 361 28.14 6.43 -7.64
N ILE A 362 27.01 6.46 -8.34
CA ILE A 362 25.70 6.45 -7.72
C ILE A 362 25.53 5.14 -6.96
N LEU A 363 25.73 3.98 -7.62
CA LEU A 363 25.57 2.67 -6.99
C LEU A 363 26.43 2.48 -5.73
N ASP A 364 27.73 2.77 -5.79
CA ASP A 364 28.64 2.61 -4.65
C ASP A 364 28.21 3.45 -3.43
N THR A 365 27.60 4.61 -3.68
CA THR A 365 27.10 5.50 -2.62
C THR A 365 25.81 4.95 -2.03
N LEU A 366 24.90 4.46 -2.88
CA LEU A 366 23.60 3.93 -2.48
C LEU A 366 23.72 2.65 -1.65
N GLU A 367 24.64 1.74 -1.99
CA GLU A 367 24.84 0.52 -1.21
C GLU A 367 25.22 0.81 0.24
N ARG A 368 26.09 1.79 0.46
CA ARG A 368 26.51 2.20 1.81
C ARG A 368 25.36 2.80 2.60
N GLU A 369 24.57 3.66 1.96
CA GLU A 369 23.42 4.29 2.61
C GLU A 369 22.36 3.26 3.02
N MET A 370 22.07 2.29 2.14
CA MET A 370 21.12 1.22 2.44
C MET A 370 21.62 0.28 3.53
N GLU A 371 22.91 -0.04 3.55
CA GLU A 371 23.52 -0.84 4.60
C GLU A 371 23.40 -0.11 5.95
N ILE A 372 23.74 1.18 6.01
CA ILE A 372 23.60 2.02 7.22
C ILE A 372 22.15 2.04 7.68
N ASN A 373 21.19 2.36 6.81
CA ASN A 373 19.78 2.43 7.18
C ASN A 373 19.25 1.10 7.73
N ARG A 374 19.64 -0.03 7.11
CA ARG A 374 19.28 -1.37 7.60
C ARG A 374 19.87 -1.66 8.98
N PHE A 375 21.12 -1.28 9.21
CA PHE A 375 21.76 -1.47 10.51
C PHE A 375 21.16 -0.57 11.58
N GLU A 376 20.88 0.70 11.26
CA GLU A 376 20.30 1.64 12.20
C GLU A 376 18.90 1.18 12.66
N GLU A 377 18.02 0.79 11.75
CA GLU A 377 16.65 0.38 12.14
C GLU A 377 16.63 -0.84 13.06
N VAL A 378 17.38 -1.90 12.74
CA VAL A 378 17.41 -3.13 13.55
C VAL A 378 18.17 -2.95 14.86
N PHE A 379 19.25 -2.14 14.86
CA PHE A 379 20.09 -1.94 16.03
C PHE A 379 19.49 -0.96 17.04
N TYR A 380 18.84 0.12 16.58
CA TYR A 380 18.25 1.11 17.50
C TYR A 380 17.00 0.58 18.19
N MET A 381 16.21 -0.30 17.56
CA MET A 381 15.06 -0.91 18.22
C MET A 381 15.48 -2.00 19.22
N GLY A 382 16.49 -2.82 18.86
CA GLY A 382 16.92 -3.94 19.69
C GLY A 382 15.84 -5.04 19.79
N ALA A 383 16.24 -6.25 20.16
CA ALA A 383 15.26 -7.31 20.41
C ALA A 383 14.56 -7.05 21.75
N GLU A 384 13.22 -7.06 21.76
CA GLU A 384 12.44 -7.13 22.99
C GLU A 384 12.88 -8.36 23.78
N LYS A 385 13.25 -8.17 25.06
CA LYS A 385 13.84 -9.22 25.88
C LYS A 385 12.87 -10.39 26.06
N ASP A 386 11.64 -10.06 26.43
CA ASP A 386 10.54 -10.98 26.66
C ASP A 386 9.30 -10.41 25.95
N VAL A 387 8.65 -11.25 25.15
CA VAL A 387 7.41 -10.96 24.43
C VAL A 387 6.35 -11.94 24.90
N LEU A 388 5.19 -11.39 25.28
CA LEU A 388 4.01 -12.13 25.71
C LEU A 388 3.10 -12.39 24.51
N THR A 389 2.75 -13.64 24.25
CA THR A 389 1.63 -13.99 23.37
C THR A 389 0.37 -14.11 24.20
N ILE A 390 -0.65 -13.29 23.91
CA ILE A 390 -1.86 -13.17 24.73
C ILE A 390 -3.09 -13.44 23.86
N HIS A 391 -3.93 -14.37 24.31
CA HIS A 391 -5.27 -14.56 23.74
C HIS A 391 -6.26 -13.63 24.45
N VAL A 392 -6.89 -12.75 23.69
CA VAL A 392 -7.85 -11.76 24.19
C VAL A 392 -9.22 -12.08 23.61
N SER A 393 -10.22 -12.27 24.48
CA SER A 393 -11.59 -12.60 24.08
C SER A 393 -12.62 -11.77 24.84
N ARG A 394 -13.76 -11.47 24.20
CA ARG A 394 -14.89 -10.86 24.90
C ARG A 394 -15.54 -11.87 25.83
N LYS A 395 -15.71 -11.52 27.11
CA LYS A 395 -16.27 -12.43 28.12
C LYS A 395 -17.69 -12.92 27.77
N ASN A 396 -18.50 -12.05 27.18
CA ASN A 396 -19.89 -12.36 26.81
C ASN A 396 -20.02 -12.97 25.41
N ASP A 397 -18.91 -13.03 24.65
CA ASP A 397 -18.86 -13.50 23.27
C ASP A 397 -17.47 -14.10 22.98
N PRO A 398 -17.18 -15.32 23.48
CA PRO A 398 -15.85 -15.91 23.39
C PRO A 398 -15.38 -16.17 21.95
N ASP A 399 -16.31 -16.23 20.99
CA ASP A 399 -16.01 -16.36 19.56
C ASP A 399 -15.46 -15.05 18.96
N PHE A 400 -15.54 -13.94 19.69
CA PHE A 400 -14.92 -12.66 19.34
C PHE A 400 -13.57 -12.53 20.06
N TRP A 401 -12.49 -12.89 19.37
CA TRP A 401 -11.15 -12.93 19.93
C TRP A 401 -10.05 -12.48 18.96
N LYS A 402 -8.93 -12.03 19.52
CA LYS A 402 -7.65 -11.74 18.85
C LYS A 402 -6.50 -12.38 19.65
N ILE A 403 -5.46 -12.87 18.97
CA ILE A 403 -4.18 -13.27 19.57
C ILE A 403 -3.17 -12.19 19.22
N ILE A 404 -2.53 -11.63 20.24
CA ILE A 404 -1.56 -10.54 20.11
C ILE A 404 -0.21 -10.92 20.69
N GLU A 405 0.84 -10.27 20.21
CA GLU A 405 2.18 -10.27 20.80
C GLU A 405 2.53 -8.87 21.29
N ILE A 406 3.08 -8.78 22.49
CA ILE A 406 3.45 -7.51 23.13
C ILE A 406 4.76 -7.64 23.92
N GLY A 407 5.64 -6.65 23.79
CA GLY A 407 6.87 -6.58 24.57
C GLY A 407 6.60 -6.32 26.04
N THR A 408 7.39 -6.89 26.95
CA THR A 408 7.21 -6.64 28.39
C THR A 408 7.51 -5.19 28.79
N THR A 409 8.21 -4.44 27.95
CA THR A 409 8.55 -3.02 28.14
C THR A 409 7.38 -2.08 27.82
N THR A 410 6.34 -2.56 27.12
CA THR A 410 5.17 -1.75 26.74
C THR A 410 4.46 -1.20 27.97
N GLN A 411 4.07 0.07 27.92
CA GLN A 411 3.39 0.74 29.02
C GLN A 411 1.98 0.16 29.22
N LEU A 412 1.60 -0.07 30.49
CA LEU A 412 0.30 -0.66 30.81
C LEU A 412 -0.88 0.22 30.38
N ASP A 413 -0.74 1.55 30.45
CA ASP A 413 -1.81 2.45 30.06
C ASP A 413 -2.07 2.42 28.54
N GLU A 414 -0.99 2.42 27.76
CA GLU A 414 -1.04 2.29 26.30
C GLU A 414 -1.66 0.94 25.90
N PHE A 415 -1.15 -0.16 26.46
CA PHE A 415 -1.70 -1.50 26.23
C PHE A 415 -3.21 -1.60 26.50
N CYS A 416 -3.68 -1.05 27.63
CA CYS A 416 -5.09 -1.12 27.98
C CYS A 416 -5.97 -0.29 27.03
N ARG A 417 -5.50 0.89 26.61
CA ARG A 417 -6.22 1.76 25.67
C ARG A 417 -6.27 1.13 24.28
N ASP A 418 -5.15 0.61 23.80
CA ASP A 418 -5.07 -0.04 22.49
C ASP A 418 -6.00 -1.25 22.42
N LEU A 419 -6.11 -2.03 23.51
CA LEU A 419 -7.08 -3.12 23.59
C LEU A 419 -8.52 -2.63 23.62
N CYS A 420 -8.81 -1.53 24.32
CA CYS A 420 -10.15 -0.95 24.31
C CYS A 420 -10.51 -0.50 22.88
N ALA A 421 -9.60 0.19 22.19
CA ALA A 421 -9.78 0.63 20.80
C ALA A 421 -9.95 -0.57 19.85
N ALA A 422 -9.06 -1.57 19.92
CA ALA A 422 -9.08 -2.76 19.07
C ALA A 422 -10.32 -3.63 19.27
N PHE A 423 -11.02 -3.51 20.41
CA PHE A 423 -12.29 -4.18 20.67
C PHE A 423 -13.48 -3.20 20.66
N ALA A 424 -13.31 -1.98 20.14
CA ALA A 424 -14.34 -0.93 20.05
C ALA A 424 -15.12 -0.75 21.38
N MET A 425 -14.40 -0.64 22.49
CA MET A 425 -14.96 -0.42 23.82
C MET A 425 -15.11 1.07 24.12
N ASP A 426 -16.27 1.48 24.63
CA ASP A 426 -16.51 2.86 25.07
C ASP A 426 -15.61 3.26 26.27
N ASP A 427 -15.32 4.57 26.38
CA ASP A 427 -14.57 5.21 27.47
C ASP A 427 -13.15 4.63 27.70
N GLU A 428 -12.29 4.68 26.67
CA GLU A 428 -10.88 4.23 26.71
C GLU A 428 -10.05 4.85 27.86
N GLY A 429 -10.49 5.98 28.42
CA GLY A 429 -9.84 6.67 29.53
C GLY A 429 -10.28 6.23 30.94
N ASP A 430 -11.29 5.39 31.10
CA ASP A 430 -11.80 4.91 32.41
C ASP A 430 -11.96 3.39 32.43
N TYR A 431 -10.83 2.68 32.43
CA TYR A 431 -10.79 1.21 32.52
C TYR A 431 -10.31 0.71 33.89
N LEU A 432 -10.61 -0.56 34.15
CA LEU A 432 -10.15 -1.36 35.28
C LEU A 432 -9.48 -2.63 34.76
N LEU A 433 -8.18 -2.76 35.03
CA LEU A 433 -7.39 -3.96 34.77
C LEU A 433 -7.29 -4.76 36.08
N THR A 434 -7.70 -6.02 36.07
CA THR A 434 -7.64 -6.91 37.24
C THR A 434 -6.72 -8.08 36.96
N VAL A 435 -5.65 -8.21 37.75
CA VAL A 435 -4.64 -9.27 37.66
C VAL A 435 -4.61 -10.03 38.99
N LEU A 436 -4.42 -11.35 38.97
CA LEU A 436 -4.26 -12.13 40.19
C LEU A 436 -2.82 -11.99 40.71
N ASP A 437 -2.65 -11.75 42.01
CA ASP A 437 -1.33 -11.82 42.64
C ASP A 437 -0.89 -13.28 42.88
N GLU A 438 0.33 -13.47 43.39
CA GLU A 438 0.88 -14.80 43.73
C GLU A 438 0.01 -15.62 44.71
N ASN A 439 -0.89 -14.96 45.45
CA ASN A 439 -1.82 -15.59 46.39
C ASN A 439 -3.24 -15.80 45.80
N ASN A 440 -3.42 -15.59 44.50
CA ASN A 440 -4.72 -15.55 43.79
C ASN A 440 -5.68 -14.46 44.30
N TYR A 441 -5.15 -13.37 44.86
CA TYR A 441 -5.95 -12.20 45.23
C TYR A 441 -6.07 -11.25 44.03
N PRO A 442 -7.29 -10.80 43.67
CA PRO A 442 -7.47 -9.86 42.57
C PRO A 442 -6.92 -8.48 42.92
N MET A 443 -5.95 -8.04 42.14
CA MET A 443 -5.33 -6.73 42.20
C MET A 443 -5.87 -5.88 41.05
N ASP A 444 -6.59 -4.82 41.42
CA ASP A 444 -7.16 -3.87 40.47
C ASP A 444 -6.18 -2.73 40.18
N TYR A 445 -6.14 -2.28 38.93
CA TYR A 445 -5.34 -1.19 38.38
C TYR A 445 -6.24 -0.27 37.54
N SER A 446 -5.97 1.04 37.57
CA SER A 446 -6.69 2.06 36.78
C SER A 446 -5.71 3.15 36.31
N PRO A 447 -6.04 3.97 35.28
CA PRO A 447 -5.10 4.95 34.71
C PRO A 447 -4.33 5.79 35.73
N LEU A 448 -5.07 6.52 36.58
CA LEU A 448 -4.50 7.47 37.55
C LEU A 448 -4.68 7.03 39.01
N GLY A 449 -5.25 5.85 39.24
CA GLY A 449 -5.78 5.44 40.54
C GLY A 449 -7.19 6.00 40.77
N SER A 450 -8.01 5.25 41.50
CA SER A 450 -9.40 5.62 41.79
C SER A 450 -9.82 5.13 43.18
N LYS A 451 -11.08 5.43 43.57
CA LYS A 451 -11.66 4.81 44.78
C LYS A 451 -11.81 3.29 44.66
N ARG A 452 -11.83 2.75 43.43
CA ARG A 452 -11.96 1.32 43.13
C ARG A 452 -10.61 0.62 43.02
N SER A 453 -9.54 1.36 42.67
CA SER A 453 -8.19 0.83 42.50
C SER A 453 -7.14 1.78 43.06
N ILE A 454 -6.36 1.34 44.04
CA ILE A 454 -5.22 2.12 44.54
C ILE A 454 -4.05 2.06 43.54
N ASN A 455 -3.93 0.97 42.78
CA ASN A 455 -2.86 0.82 41.81
C ASN A 455 -3.12 1.63 40.54
N LYS A 456 -2.02 2.13 39.98
CA LYS A 456 -1.99 2.89 38.74
C LYS A 456 -1.34 2.08 37.64
N THR A 457 -1.87 2.18 36.42
CA THR A 457 -1.19 1.71 35.20
C THR A 457 -0.20 2.75 34.69
N ALA A 458 -0.46 4.04 34.91
CA ALA A 458 0.47 5.11 34.52
C ALA A 458 1.85 4.94 35.17
N GLY A 459 2.89 4.89 34.34
CA GLY A 459 4.28 4.71 34.75
C GLY A 459 4.65 3.26 35.12
N LYS A 460 3.83 2.28 34.73
CA LYS A 460 4.12 0.85 34.83
C LYS A 460 4.15 0.21 33.45
N SER A 461 4.89 -0.88 33.30
CA SER A 461 4.93 -1.70 32.09
C SER A 461 4.35 -3.10 32.33
N MET A 462 4.21 -3.88 31.26
CA MET A 462 3.77 -5.28 31.32
C MET A 462 4.65 -6.14 32.24
N GLU A 463 5.96 -5.84 32.34
CA GLU A 463 6.87 -6.55 33.24
C GLU A 463 6.50 -6.40 34.72
N ASP A 464 5.87 -5.28 35.11
CA ASP A 464 5.46 -5.00 36.49
C ASP A 464 4.28 -5.87 36.97
N LEU A 465 3.64 -6.62 36.05
CA LEU A 465 2.55 -7.54 36.37
C LEU A 465 3.02 -8.96 36.70
N TRP A 466 4.27 -9.30 36.39
CA TRP A 466 4.90 -10.59 36.74
C TRP A 466 4.14 -11.80 36.19
N LEU A 467 3.58 -11.65 34.98
CA LEU A 467 2.75 -12.66 34.33
C LEU A 467 3.56 -13.90 33.91
N GLY A 468 3.01 -15.07 34.17
CA GLY A 468 3.47 -16.37 33.70
C GLY A 468 2.56 -16.98 32.64
N ILE A 469 3.03 -18.07 32.01
CA ILE A 469 2.24 -18.84 31.05
C ILE A 469 1.04 -19.48 31.76
N GLY A 470 -0.15 -19.29 31.19
CA GLY A 470 -1.43 -19.75 31.73
C GLY A 470 -2.08 -18.78 32.71
N ASP A 471 -1.48 -17.61 32.97
CA ASP A 471 -2.11 -16.59 33.80
C ASP A 471 -3.29 -15.95 33.08
N PHE A 472 -4.35 -15.71 33.85
CA PHE A 472 -5.56 -15.05 33.39
C PHE A 472 -5.73 -13.70 34.08
N PHE A 473 -6.11 -12.71 33.28
CA PHE A 473 -6.45 -11.38 33.79
C PHE A 473 -7.57 -10.76 32.94
N SER A 474 -8.15 -9.66 33.42
CA SER A 474 -9.31 -9.05 32.76
C SER A 474 -9.21 -7.54 32.66
N LEU A 475 -9.72 -7.01 31.56
CA LEU A 475 -9.86 -5.57 31.32
C LEU A 475 -11.33 -5.21 31.18
N SER A 476 -11.78 -4.12 31.82
CA SER A 476 -13.16 -3.66 31.73
C SER A 476 -13.29 -2.15 31.79
N THR A 477 -14.12 -1.54 30.93
CA THR A 477 -14.50 -0.11 31.03
C THR A 477 -15.85 0.05 31.72
N THR A 478 -16.76 -0.89 31.50
CA THR A 478 -18.08 -0.94 32.14
C THR A 478 -18.40 -2.36 32.61
N LYS A 479 -19.53 -2.55 33.31
CA LYS A 479 -19.99 -3.91 33.70
C LYS A 479 -20.30 -4.80 32.51
N THR A 480 -20.58 -4.23 31.34
CA THR A 480 -21.00 -4.94 30.13
C THR A 480 -19.84 -5.23 29.19
N ASN A 481 -18.83 -4.37 29.16
CA ASN A 481 -17.66 -4.52 28.29
C ASN A 481 -16.48 -5.06 29.10
N GLN A 482 -16.27 -6.39 29.01
CA GLN A 482 -15.19 -7.09 29.71
C GLN A 482 -14.42 -7.99 28.73
N LEU A 483 -13.11 -7.85 28.72
CA LEU A 483 -12.17 -8.72 28.02
C LEU A 483 -11.53 -9.70 29.02
N THR A 484 -11.33 -10.92 28.57
CA THR A 484 -10.55 -11.95 29.25
C THR A 484 -9.25 -12.15 28.48
N LEU A 485 -8.13 -12.11 29.20
CA LEU A 485 -6.80 -12.23 28.66
C LEU A 485 -6.12 -13.46 29.26
N GLU A 486 -5.51 -14.28 28.42
CA GLU A 486 -4.75 -15.47 28.79
C GLU A 486 -3.35 -15.40 28.18
N VAL A 487 -2.31 -15.56 28.99
CA VAL A 487 -0.93 -15.63 28.51
C VAL A 487 -0.66 -17.04 27.96
N LEU A 488 -0.47 -17.15 26.65
CA LEU A 488 -0.23 -18.43 25.98
C LEU A 488 1.25 -18.81 25.96
N GLU A 489 2.12 -17.82 25.73
CA GLU A 489 3.56 -18.04 25.54
C GLU A 489 4.36 -16.82 26.00
N ILE A 490 5.60 -17.07 26.44
CA ILE A 490 6.62 -16.04 26.72
C ILE A 490 7.89 -16.47 25.98
N ALA A 491 8.34 -15.64 25.04
CA ALA A 491 9.52 -15.91 24.21
C ALA A 491 10.37 -14.66 24.04
N GLY A 492 11.61 -14.81 23.56
CA GLY A 492 12.42 -13.66 23.17
C GLY A 492 11.88 -13.03 21.87
N GLY A 493 11.89 -11.70 21.80
CA GLY A 493 11.43 -10.97 20.62
C GLY A 493 12.36 -11.15 19.43
N ASP A 494 11.78 -11.25 18.24
CA ASP A 494 12.50 -11.14 16.97
C ASP A 494 12.75 -9.65 16.66
N PRO A 495 14.01 -9.20 16.45
CA PRO A 495 14.34 -7.81 16.16
C PRO A 495 13.85 -7.32 14.78
N PHE A 496 13.33 -8.20 13.93
CA PHE A 496 12.72 -7.86 12.64
C PHE A 496 11.21 -7.66 12.71
N ILE A 497 10.62 -7.84 13.90
CA ILE A 497 9.19 -7.69 14.15
C ILE A 497 8.91 -6.44 14.98
N LEU A 498 7.92 -5.67 14.55
CA LEU A 498 7.38 -4.54 15.31
C LEU A 498 6.31 -5.05 16.29
N TYR A 499 6.48 -4.71 17.57
CA TYR A 499 5.52 -5.00 18.64
C TYR A 499 4.87 -3.69 19.15
N PRO A 500 3.61 -3.72 19.60
CA PRO A 500 2.70 -4.86 19.62
C PRO A 500 2.17 -5.22 18.23
N ARG A 501 1.73 -6.47 18.04
CA ARG A 501 1.09 -6.91 16.78
C ARG A 501 -0.02 -7.95 17.00
N VAL A 502 -0.90 -8.09 16.01
CA VAL A 502 -1.91 -9.16 15.94
C VAL A 502 -1.32 -10.34 15.16
N LYS A 503 -1.43 -11.55 15.71
CA LYS A 503 -1.02 -12.82 15.05
C LYS A 503 -2.15 -13.59 14.44
N ALA A 504 -3.33 -13.46 15.01
CA ALA A 504 -4.53 -14.10 14.52
C ALA A 504 -5.76 -13.42 15.11
N GLN A 505 -6.89 -13.56 14.43
CA GLN A 505 -8.18 -13.17 14.96
C GLN A 505 -9.27 -14.13 14.50
N SER A 506 -10.37 -14.15 15.23
CA SER A 506 -11.54 -14.94 14.87
C SER A 506 -12.13 -14.50 13.52
N SER A 507 -12.74 -15.42 12.77
CA SER A 507 -13.44 -15.09 11.52
C SER A 507 -14.54 -14.04 11.72
N LYS A 508 -15.18 -14.06 12.89
CA LYS A 508 -16.21 -13.09 13.28
C LYS A 508 -15.66 -11.66 13.37
N VAL A 509 -14.42 -11.50 13.86
CA VAL A 509 -13.74 -10.19 13.87
C VAL A 509 -13.36 -9.79 12.45
N SER A 510 -12.76 -10.70 11.68
CA SER A 510 -12.38 -10.42 10.29
C SER A 510 -13.57 -9.98 9.44
N GLU A 511 -14.73 -10.64 9.55
CA GLU A 511 -15.94 -10.25 8.81
C GLU A 511 -16.45 -8.84 9.17
N LEU A 512 -16.29 -8.41 10.42
CA LEU A 512 -16.71 -7.08 10.88
C LEU A 512 -15.73 -5.97 10.51
N GLU A 513 -14.44 -6.27 10.48
CA GLU A 513 -13.38 -5.30 10.17
C GLU A 513 -13.01 -5.27 8.69
N LYS A 514 -13.60 -6.15 7.87
CA LYS A 514 -13.39 -6.15 6.43
C LYS A 514 -13.91 -4.85 5.83
N ILE A 515 -12.98 -4.00 5.39
CA ILE A 515 -13.31 -2.79 4.62
C ILE A 515 -13.55 -3.21 3.17
N ASP A 516 -14.78 -3.07 2.68
CA ASP A 516 -15.26 -3.66 1.43
C ASP A 516 -14.67 -3.05 0.13
N GLU A 517 -13.93 -1.93 0.16
CA GLU A 517 -13.74 -1.13 -1.06
C GLU A 517 -12.37 -0.53 -1.37
N ILE A 518 -11.29 -1.17 -0.93
CA ILE A 518 -9.94 -0.68 -1.29
C ILE A 518 -9.13 -1.77 -2.04
N PHE A 519 -9.74 -2.76 -2.71
CA PHE A 519 -9.01 -3.52 -3.74
C PHE A 519 -8.95 -2.77 -5.08
#